data_AF-A0A378CGM8-F1
#
_entry.id   AF-A0A378CGM8-F1
#
_cell.length_a   1.000
_cell.length_b   1.000
_cell.length_c   1.000
_cell.angle_alpha   90.00
_cell.angle_beta   90.00
_cell.angle_gamma   90.00
#
_symmetry.space_group_name_H-M   'P 1'
#
loop_
_entity.id
_entity.type
_entity.pdbx_description
1 polymer ?
#
loop_
_entity_poly.entity_id
_entity_poly.type
_entity_poly.pdbx_seq_one_letter_code
_entity_poly.pdbx_strand_id
1 'polypeptide(L)' 'MTDAEINGDYEWETGNVIVETFRQQGIDPAQMPGVLVHSHGPFAWGKNAEDAGA' A
#
# COMPACT_ATOMS: atom_id res chain seq x y z
N MET A 1 -6.66 -5.63 9.11
CA MET A 1 -5.79 -5.03 10.15
C MET A 1 -6.27 -5.55 11.48
N THR A 2 -5.43 -6.29 12.16
CA THR A 2 -5.61 -6.79 13.52
C THR A 2 -5.30 -5.68 14.53
N ASP A 3 -5.82 -5.78 15.76
CA ASP A 3 -5.65 -4.73 16.78
C ASP A 3 -4.18 -4.48 17.19
N ALA A 4 -3.31 -5.47 16.99
CA ALA A 4 -1.87 -5.36 17.25
C ALA A 4 -1.17 -4.46 16.22
N GLU A 5 -1.63 -4.48 14.96
CA GLU A 5 -1.09 -3.65 13.89
C GLU A 5 -1.46 -2.17 14.06
N ILE A 6 -2.46 -1.84 14.89
CA ILE A 6 -3.00 -0.47 15.01
C ILE A 6 -2.33 0.35 16.13
N ASN A 7 -1.74 -0.28 17.15
CA ASN A 7 -1.39 0.39 18.42
C ASN A 7 0.04 0.97 18.54
N GLY A 8 0.87 0.91 17.50
CA GLY A 8 2.22 1.51 17.57
C GLY A 8 2.99 1.54 16.26
N ASP A 9 2.76 0.55 15.40
CA ASP A 9 3.43 0.41 14.10
C ASP A 9 2.42 0.53 12.93
N TYR A 10 1.32 1.26 13.12
CA TYR A 10 0.20 1.33 12.17
C TYR A 10 0.61 1.65 10.73
N GLU A 11 1.44 2.67 10.54
CA GLU A 11 1.95 3.05 9.23
C GLU A 11 2.91 1.99 8.66
N TRP A 12 3.70 1.35 9.52
CA TRP A 12 4.63 0.29 9.14
C TRP A 12 3.88 -0.97 8.70
N GLU A 13 2.89 -1.39 9.47
CA GLU A 13 2.06 -2.55 9.15
C GLU A 13 1.15 -2.29 7.95
N THR A 14 0.70 -1.05 7.75
CA THR A 14 0.06 -0.64 6.49
C THR A 14 0.97 -0.91 5.29
N GLY A 15 2.26 -0.57 5.41
CA GLY A 15 3.27 -0.88 4.39
C GLY A 15 3.46 -2.38 4.16
N ASN A 16 3.51 -3.18 5.24
CA ASN A 16 3.65 -4.63 5.15
C ASN A 16 2.46 -5.27 4.41
N VAL A 17 1.23 -4.88 4.74
CA VAL A 17 0.01 -5.37 4.08
C VAL A 17 0.01 -5.04 2.59
N ILE A 18 0.46 -3.84 2.20
CA ILE A 18 0.60 -3.47 0.79
C ILE A 18 1.59 -4.41 0.09
N VAL A 19 2.79 -4.60 0.65
CA VAL A 19 3.82 -5.48 0.06
C VAL A 19 3.35 -6.93 -0.04
N GLU A 20 2.69 -7.44 0.99
CA GLU A 20 2.13 -8.80 1.02
C GLU A 20 1.08 -8.98 -0.09
N THR A 21 0.18 -8.00 -0.26
CA THR A 21 -0.88 -8.01 -1.27
C THR A 21 -0.31 -8.21 -2.69
N PHE A 22 0.70 -7.44 -3.07
CA PHE A 22 1.31 -7.54 -4.40
C PHE A 22 2.04 -8.88 -4.60
N ARG A 23 2.73 -9.37 -3.58
CA ARG A 23 3.42 -10.67 -3.63
C ARG A 23 2.45 -11.84 -3.77
N GLN A 24 1.39 -11.87 -2.97
CA GLN A 24 0.41 -12.96 -2.97
C GLN A 24 -0.41 -13.00 -4.26
N GLN A 25 -0.74 -11.83 -4.82
CA GLN A 25 -1.49 -11.74 -6.07
C GLN A 25 -0.60 -11.81 -7.31
N GLY A 26 0.73 -11.84 -7.15
CA GLY A 26 1.68 -11.86 -8.27
C GLY A 26 1.60 -10.61 -9.16
N ILE A 27 1.26 -9.46 -8.58
CA ILE A 27 1.11 -8.18 -9.28
C ILE A 27 2.45 -7.45 -9.27
N ASP A 28 2.87 -6.95 -10.42
CA ASP A 28 4.02 -6.04 -10.52
C ASP A 28 3.59 -4.61 -10.09
N PRO A 29 4.14 -4.06 -8.99
CA PRO A 29 3.82 -2.71 -8.54
C PRO A 29 4.26 -1.61 -9.51
N ALA A 30 5.16 -1.89 -10.45
CA ALA A 30 5.50 -0.95 -11.52
C ALA A 30 4.42 -0.88 -12.62
N GLN A 31 3.59 -1.92 -12.76
CA GLN A 31 2.48 -1.97 -13.71
C GLN A 31 1.13 -1.57 -13.08
N MET A 32 1.02 -1.61 -11.75
CA MET A 32 -0.17 -1.22 -11.00
C MET A 32 0.22 -0.21 -9.89
N PRO A 33 0.35 1.08 -10.25
CA PRO A 33 0.91 2.11 -9.36
C PRO A 33 -0.09 2.66 -8.33
N GLY A 34 -0.86 1.77 -7.70
CA GLY A 34 -1.77 2.15 -6.63
C GLY A 34 -2.45 0.96 -5.97
N VAL A 35 -2.94 1.18 -4.75
CA VAL A 35 -3.60 0.17 -3.92
C VAL A 35 -4.62 0.82 -2.99
N LEU A 36 -5.70 0.09 -2.70
CA LEU A 36 -6.71 0.49 -1.72
C LEU A 36 -6.48 -0.29 -0.43
N VAL A 37 -6.19 0.42 0.67
CA VAL A 37 -6.07 -0.19 1.99
C VAL A 37 -7.44 -0.13 2.68
N HIS A 38 -7.96 -1.30 3.03
CA HIS A 38 -9.28 -1.43 3.64
C HIS A 38 -9.40 -0.59 4.91
N SER A 39 -10.48 0.19 5.03
CA SER A 39 -10.73 1.11 6.16
C SER A 39 -9.69 2.21 6.37
N HIS A 40 -8.81 2.45 5.40
CA HIS A 40 -7.84 3.54 5.42
C HIS A 40 -8.04 4.47 4.22
N GLY A 41 -7.56 4.08 3.04
CA GLY A 41 -7.64 4.93 1.86
C GLY A 41 -6.75 4.45 0.71
N PRO A 42 -6.75 5.20 -0.41
CA PRO A 42 -5.87 4.91 -1.53
C PRO A 42 -4.42 5.31 -1.24
N PHE A 43 -3.48 4.52 -1.74
CA PHE A 43 -2.09 4.90 -1.90
C PHE A 43 -1.73 4.81 -3.38
N ALA A 44 -1.02 5.82 -3.89
CA ALA A 44 -0.55 5.90 -5.27
C ALA A 44 0.94 6.24 -5.29
N TRP A 45 1.63 5.81 -6.35
CA TRP A 45 3.04 6.11 -6.55
C TRP A 45 3.37 6.31 -8.03
N GLY A 46 4.53 6.88 -8.32
CA GLY A 46 4.97 7.18 -9.67
C GLY A 46 6.49 7.34 -9.72
N LYS A 47 7.08 7.54 -10.89
CA LYS A 47 8.54 7.74 -11.01
C LYS A 47 8.98 9.04 -10.33
N ASN A 48 8.07 9.98 -10.20
CA ASN A 48 8.23 11.27 -9.57
C ASN A 48 6.89 11.72 -8.96
N ALA A 49 6.87 12.87 -8.29
CA ALA A 49 5.68 13.37 -7.60
C ALA A 49 4.53 13.77 -8.56
N GLU A 50 4.85 14.24 -9.77
CA GLU A 50 3.85 14.59 -10.80
C GLU A 50 3.14 13.32 -11.30
N ASP A 51 3.90 12.27 -11.59
CA ASP A 51 3.38 10.97 -12.01
C ASP A 51 2.48 10.30 -10.93
N ALA A 52 2.72 10.59 -9.65
CA ALA A 52 1.99 9.97 -8.54
C ALA A 52 0.63 10.63 -8.23
N GLY A 53 0.39 11.86 -8.72
CA GLY A 53 -0.78 12.68 -8.38
C GLY A 53 -1.82 12.84 -9.48
N ALA A 54 -1.63 12.19 -10.63
CA ALA A 54 -2.52 12.29 -11.80
C ALA A 54 -3.62 11.22 -11.81
#